data_AF-A0A194ACH2-F1
#
_entry.id   AF-A0A194ACH2-F1
#
_cell.length_a   1.000
_cell.length_b   1.000
_cell.length_c   1.000
_cell.angle_alpha   90.00
_cell.angle_beta   90.00
_cell.angle_gamma   90.00
#
_symmetry.space_group_name_H-M   'P 1'
#
loop_
_entity.id
_entity.type
_entity.pdbx_description
1 polymer ?
#
loop_
_entity_poly.entity_id
_entity_poly.type
_entity_poly.pdbx_seq_one_letter_code
_entity_poly.pdbx_strand_id
1 'polypeptide(L)'
;MSQSTFKPVGQSDNRLFGPRKVLVHGLDPRDRQRLITHLDTTREFEDLPLIFPGREDFSCTLEELFAREDQSAPHDHVLASPFVIMGGLLEHELHAFMKIYKSIELPRPIWATLTPVSATWSLTDLLTELTREHQAMGKPASS
;
A
#
# COMPACT_ATOMS: atom_id res chain seq x y z
N MET A 1 -16.88 23.63 0.63
CA MET A 1 -17.04 22.67 1.74
C MET A 1 -17.49 21.34 1.15
N SER A 2 -16.59 20.38 1.04
CA SER A 2 -16.90 19.01 0.66
C SER A 2 -16.49 18.12 1.83
N GLN A 3 -17.47 17.68 2.61
CA GLN A 3 -17.28 16.67 3.64
C GLN A 3 -17.05 15.33 2.91
N SER A 4 -15.79 14.93 2.74
CA SER A 4 -15.46 13.56 2.37
C SER A 4 -15.89 12.65 3.52
N THR A 5 -16.98 11.93 3.31
CA THR A 5 -17.46 10.91 4.23
C THR A 5 -16.53 9.71 4.11
N PHE A 6 -15.66 9.50 5.11
CA PHE A 6 -14.90 8.27 5.23
C PHE A 6 -15.89 7.10 5.31
N LYS A 7 -16.02 6.33 4.22
CA LYS A 7 -16.77 5.08 4.24
C LYS A 7 -15.84 3.97 4.73
N PRO A 8 -16.18 3.26 5.82
CA PRO A 8 -15.45 2.07 6.19
C PRO A 8 -15.55 1.08 5.03
N VAL A 9 -14.40 0.56 4.59
CA VAL A 9 -14.31 -0.52 3.61
C VAL A 9 -15.01 -1.75 4.22
N GLY A 10 -16.07 -2.25 3.59
CA GLY A 10 -16.87 -3.39 4.07
C GLY A 10 -16.20 -4.74 3.82
N GLN A 11 -16.91 -5.85 4.01
CA GLN A 11 -16.50 -7.19 3.54
C GLN A 11 -17.19 -7.55 2.21
N SER A 12 -17.37 -6.54 1.36
CA SER A 12 -18.16 -6.69 0.14
C SER A 12 -17.29 -7.04 -1.06
N ASP A 13 -17.93 -7.40 -2.17
CA ASP A 13 -17.28 -7.56 -3.48
C ASP A 13 -17.12 -6.22 -4.22
N ASN A 14 -17.21 -5.10 -3.50
CA ASN A 14 -16.92 -3.80 -4.07
C ASN A 14 -15.42 -3.73 -4.42
N ARG A 15 -15.13 -3.26 -5.63
CA ARG A 15 -13.76 -3.19 -6.14
C ARG A 15 -13.21 -1.78 -5.92
N LEU A 16 -12.00 -1.71 -5.36
CA LEU A 16 -11.25 -0.46 -5.24
C LEU A 16 -10.83 0.06 -6.61
N PHE A 17 -10.46 1.34 -6.68
CA PHE A 17 -9.99 1.93 -7.93
C PHE A 17 -8.60 1.39 -8.34
N GLY A 18 -8.39 1.27 -9.64
CA GLY A 18 -7.12 0.85 -10.24
C GLY A 18 -6.98 -0.65 -10.55
N PRO A 19 -5.82 -1.09 -11.04
CA PRO A 19 -5.56 -2.51 -11.30
C PRO A 19 -5.34 -3.26 -9.99
N ARG A 20 -5.78 -4.53 -9.91
CA ARG A 20 -5.60 -5.41 -8.74
C ARG A 20 -4.11 -5.64 -8.50
N LYS A 21 -3.51 -4.86 -7.59
CA LYS A 21 -2.07 -4.84 -7.34
C LYS A 21 -1.76 -4.16 -6.02
N VAL A 22 -0.64 -4.52 -5.40
CA VAL A 22 -0.17 -3.87 -4.17
C VAL A 22 1.23 -3.31 -4.38
N LEU A 23 1.42 -2.06 -3.98
CA LEU A 23 2.72 -1.42 -3.92
C LEU A 23 3.16 -1.35 -2.46
N VAL A 24 4.37 -1.82 -2.18
CA VAL A 24 4.95 -1.87 -0.84
C VAL A 24 6.32 -1.19 -0.84
N HIS A 25 6.45 -0.10 -0.11
CA HIS A 25 7.69 0.66 0.00
C HIS A 25 8.17 0.71 1.46
N GLY A 26 9.47 0.57 1.70
CA GLY A 26 10.04 0.71 3.05
C GLY A 26 10.25 -0.60 3.83
N LEU A 27 9.89 -1.76 3.27
CA LEU A 27 10.19 -3.06 3.89
C LEU A 27 11.62 -3.51 3.61
N ASP A 28 12.26 -4.10 4.61
CA ASP A 28 13.55 -4.75 4.41
C ASP A 28 13.43 -6.05 3.59
N PRO A 29 14.53 -6.55 2.99
CA PRO A 29 14.49 -7.74 2.14
C PRO A 29 13.96 -9.01 2.80
N ARG A 30 14.22 -9.23 4.10
CA ARG A 30 13.76 -10.42 4.83
C ARG A 30 12.25 -10.34 5.03
N ASP A 31 11.76 -9.19 5.44
CA ASP A 31 10.33 -8.96 5.66
C ASP A 31 9.54 -8.95 4.34
N ARG A 32 10.12 -8.40 3.26
CA ARG A 32 9.59 -8.54 1.90
C ARG A 32 9.43 -10.01 1.51
N GLN A 33 10.48 -10.82 1.73
CA GLN A 33 10.42 -12.24 1.40
C GLN A 33 9.36 -12.98 2.21
N ARG A 34 9.22 -12.66 3.50
CA ARG A 34 8.16 -13.22 4.35
C ARG A 34 6.77 -12.87 3.82
N LEU A 35 6.55 -11.62 3.42
CA LEU A 35 5.28 -11.19 2.82
C LEU A 35 4.96 -11.99 1.56
N ILE A 36 5.91 -12.07 0.61
CA ILE A 36 5.77 -12.81 -0.65
C ILE A 36 5.40 -14.26 -0.36
N THR A 37 6.20 -14.96 0.45
CA THR A 37 5.97 -16.38 0.77
C THR A 37 4.60 -16.63 1.40
N HIS A 38 4.14 -15.76 2.29
CA HIS A 38 2.81 -15.93 2.89
C HIS A 38 1.67 -15.67 1.91
N LEU A 39 1.82 -14.69 1.01
CA LEU A 39 0.82 -14.41 -0.03
C LEU A 39 0.75 -15.56 -1.05
N ASP A 40 1.89 -16.09 -1.49
CA ASP A 40 1.96 -17.24 -2.42
C ASP A 40 1.26 -18.49 -1.87
N THR A 41 1.30 -18.69 -0.54
CA THR A 41 0.61 -19.81 0.10
C THR A 41 -0.88 -19.57 0.35
N THR A 42 -1.38 -18.36 0.04
CA THR A 42 -2.77 -17.98 0.27
C THR A 42 -3.51 -17.90 -1.06
N ARG A 43 -4.43 -18.86 -1.30
CA ARG A 43 -5.21 -18.95 -2.54
C ARG A 43 -5.93 -17.66 -2.96
N GLU A 44 -6.40 -16.87 -2.00
CA GLU A 44 -7.05 -15.58 -2.28
C GLU A 44 -6.11 -14.57 -2.96
N PHE A 45 -4.81 -14.71 -2.75
CA PHE A 45 -3.76 -13.84 -3.28
C PHE A 45 -2.90 -14.51 -4.35
N GLU A 46 -3.36 -15.64 -4.88
CA GLU A 46 -2.79 -16.24 -6.08
C GLU A 46 -2.71 -15.16 -7.19
N ASP A 47 -1.55 -15.06 -7.82
CA ASP A 47 -1.24 -14.07 -8.87
C ASP A 47 -1.45 -12.59 -8.47
N LEU A 48 -1.47 -12.25 -7.17
CA LEU A 48 -1.50 -10.84 -6.75
C LEU A 48 -0.14 -10.19 -7.00
N PRO A 49 -0.01 -9.23 -7.94
CA PRO A 49 1.28 -8.64 -8.20
C PRO A 49 1.68 -7.65 -7.09
N LEU A 50 2.96 -7.66 -6.74
CA LEU A 50 3.59 -6.79 -5.77
C LEU A 50 4.65 -5.91 -6.43
N ILE A 51 4.58 -4.60 -6.18
CA ILE A 51 5.59 -3.64 -6.64
C ILE A 51 6.40 -3.17 -5.42
N PHE A 52 7.73 -3.17 -5.55
CA PHE A 52 8.65 -2.70 -4.52
C PHE A 52 9.46 -1.51 -5.05
N PRO A 53 8.90 -0.29 -5.07
CA PRO A 53 9.55 0.83 -5.75
C PRO A 53 10.84 1.26 -5.06
N GLY A 54 11.84 1.57 -5.88
CA GLY A 54 13.13 2.10 -5.48
C GLY A 54 13.15 3.63 -5.38
N ARG A 55 14.34 4.21 -5.18
CA ARG A 55 14.51 5.67 -5.09
C ARG A 55 14.28 6.36 -6.43
N GLU A 56 14.67 5.69 -7.50
CA GLU A 56 14.50 6.10 -8.89
C GLU A 56 13.02 6.27 -9.28
N ASP A 57 12.12 5.62 -8.55
CA ASP A 57 10.67 5.65 -8.78
C ASP A 57 9.98 6.83 -8.11
N PHE A 58 10.70 7.63 -7.34
CA PHE A 58 10.12 8.68 -6.51
C PHE A 58 9.45 9.79 -7.34
N SER A 59 9.94 10.02 -8.56
CA SER A 59 9.33 10.95 -9.52
C SER A 59 8.27 10.31 -10.41
N CYS A 60 8.16 8.97 -10.43
CA CYS A 60 7.12 8.29 -11.19
C CYS A 60 5.75 8.50 -10.54
N THR A 61 4.72 8.58 -11.36
CA THR A 61 3.33 8.61 -10.93
C THR A 61 2.88 7.24 -10.45
N LEU A 62 1.86 7.20 -9.59
CA LEU A 62 1.29 5.94 -9.14
C LEU A 62 0.67 5.16 -10.30
N GLU A 63 0.08 5.82 -11.30
CA GLU A 63 -0.40 5.16 -12.52
C GLU A 63 0.72 4.43 -13.27
N GLU A 64 1.86 5.10 -13.49
CA GLU A 64 3.03 4.49 -14.14
C GLU A 64 3.56 3.29 -13.34
N LEU A 65 3.64 3.41 -12.02
CA LEU A 65 4.10 2.31 -11.16
C LEU A 65 3.13 1.13 -11.21
N PHE A 66 1.83 1.37 -11.10
CA PHE A 66 0.81 0.33 -11.15
C PHE A 66 0.67 -0.33 -12.53
N ALA A 67 1.19 0.29 -13.60
CA ALA A 67 1.27 -0.30 -14.93
C ALA A 67 2.45 -1.29 -15.11
N ARG A 68 3.45 -1.30 -14.20
CA ARG A 68 4.62 -2.17 -14.30
C ARG A 68 4.32 -3.65 -14.01
N GLU A 69 5.18 -4.53 -14.48
CA GLU A 69 5.10 -5.96 -14.17
C GLU A 69 5.38 -6.27 -12.70
N ASP A 70 5.02 -7.48 -12.28
CA ASP A 70 5.23 -7.98 -10.92
C ASP A 70 6.71 -7.93 -10.53
N GLN A 71 7.00 -7.60 -9.26
CA GLN A 71 8.33 -7.62 -8.66
C GLN A 71 9.36 -6.69 -9.34
N SER A 72 8.92 -5.61 -9.99
CA SER A 72 9.83 -4.65 -10.61
C SER A 72 10.68 -3.90 -9.55
N ALA A 73 12.00 -4.13 -9.63
CA ALA A 73 13.14 -3.49 -8.95
C ALA A 73 13.43 -3.85 -7.47
N PRO A 74 14.67 -4.23 -7.11
CA PRO A 74 15.09 -4.50 -5.73
C PRO A 74 15.99 -3.40 -5.18
N HIS A 75 15.50 -2.48 -4.33
CA HIS A 75 16.40 -1.52 -3.67
C HIS A 75 16.07 -1.26 -2.19
N ASP A 76 17.13 -1.25 -1.39
CA ASP A 76 17.18 -1.38 0.08
C ASP A 76 16.87 -0.08 0.83
N HIS A 77 15.70 0.51 0.57
CA HIS A 77 15.21 1.59 1.41
C HIS A 77 14.31 1.03 2.50
N VAL A 78 14.91 0.78 3.66
CA VAL A 78 14.20 0.45 4.89
C VAL A 78 13.71 1.73 5.53
N LEU A 79 12.42 1.80 5.83
CA LEU A 79 11.81 2.95 6.51
C LEU A 79 11.31 2.54 7.89
N ALA A 80 11.27 3.51 8.80
CA ALA A 80 10.72 3.30 10.15
C ALA A 80 9.22 2.96 10.12
N SER A 81 8.51 3.36 9.07
CA SER A 81 7.14 2.97 8.79
C SER A 81 7.01 2.69 7.29
N PRO A 82 6.80 1.42 6.89
CA PRO A 82 6.55 1.10 5.49
C PRO A 82 5.25 1.73 4.99
N PHE A 83 5.10 1.81 3.69
CA PHE A 83 3.87 2.24 3.03
C PHE A 83 3.31 1.08 2.23
N VAL A 84 2.01 0.83 2.36
CA VAL A 84 1.29 -0.17 1.57
C VAL A 84 0.12 0.49 0.86
N ILE A 85 0.21 0.57 -0.47
CA ILE A 85 -0.78 1.19 -1.35
C ILE A 85 -1.48 0.06 -2.12
N MET A 86 -2.80 -0.06 -1.97
CA MET A 86 -3.59 -1.12 -2.61
C MET A 86 -4.47 -0.54 -3.72
N GLY A 87 -4.34 -1.07 -4.93
CA GLY A 87 -5.19 -0.73 -6.07
C GLY A 87 -6.03 -1.92 -6.50
N GLY A 88 -7.27 -1.68 -6.93
CA GLY A 88 -8.10 -2.68 -7.61
C GLY A 88 -8.50 -3.94 -6.83
N LEU A 89 -8.08 -4.10 -5.56
CA LEU A 89 -8.51 -5.18 -4.69
C LEU A 89 -10.01 -5.07 -4.41
N LEU A 90 -10.66 -6.20 -4.15
CA LEU A 90 -11.95 -6.23 -3.49
C LEU A 90 -11.81 -5.83 -2.02
N GLU A 91 -12.87 -5.30 -1.43
CA GLU A 91 -12.82 -4.88 -0.03
C GLU A 91 -12.45 -6.05 0.91
N HIS A 92 -12.97 -7.26 0.65
CA HIS A 92 -12.62 -8.44 1.42
C HIS A 92 -11.13 -8.83 1.24
N GLU A 93 -10.59 -8.72 0.02
CA GLU A 93 -9.17 -8.98 -0.28
C GLU A 93 -8.27 -8.00 0.48
N LEU A 94 -8.66 -6.72 0.54
CA LEU A 94 -7.95 -5.70 1.34
C LEU A 94 -7.89 -6.11 2.82
N HIS A 95 -9.02 -6.51 3.40
CA HIS A 95 -9.06 -6.94 4.81
C HIS A 95 -8.23 -8.20 5.05
N ALA A 96 -8.28 -9.17 4.13
CA ALA A 96 -7.49 -10.38 4.22
C ALA A 96 -5.98 -10.09 4.11
N PHE A 97 -5.58 -9.18 3.21
CA PHE A 97 -4.19 -8.75 3.06
C PHE A 97 -3.67 -8.11 4.35
N MET A 98 -4.44 -7.18 4.93
CA MET A 98 -4.09 -6.53 6.20
C MET A 98 -3.96 -7.53 7.36
N LYS A 99 -4.81 -8.57 7.39
CA LYS A 99 -4.72 -9.64 8.39
C LYS A 99 -3.45 -10.47 8.22
N ILE A 100 -3.11 -10.85 6.99
CA ILE A 100 -1.86 -11.58 6.71
C ILE A 100 -0.67 -10.75 7.16
N TYR A 101 -0.56 -9.51 6.67
CA TYR A 101 0.52 -8.59 7.01
C TYR A 101 0.71 -8.47 8.53
N LYS A 102 -0.38 -8.37 9.29
CA LYS A 102 -0.35 -8.33 10.76
C LYS A 102 0.06 -9.67 11.38
N SER A 103 -0.43 -10.80 10.85
CA SER A 103 -0.16 -12.14 11.39
C SER A 103 1.31 -12.54 11.29
N ILE A 104 2.03 -11.98 10.31
CA ILE A 104 3.45 -12.20 10.11
C ILE A 104 4.32 -11.13 10.80
N GLU A 105 3.74 -10.34 11.71
CA GLU A 105 4.47 -9.42 12.59
C GLU A 105 5.39 -8.44 11.86
N LEU A 106 4.97 -7.97 10.68
CA LEU A 106 5.72 -6.97 9.91
C LEU A 106 5.65 -5.58 10.56
N PRO A 107 6.63 -4.69 10.27
CA PRO A 107 6.61 -3.31 10.74
C PRO A 107 5.31 -2.62 10.35
N ARG A 108 4.74 -1.87 11.29
CA ARG A 108 3.43 -1.22 11.12
C ARG A 108 3.47 -0.25 9.93
N PRO A 109 2.66 -0.48 8.88
CA PRO A 109 2.70 0.36 7.71
C PRO A 109 1.68 1.50 7.82
N ILE A 110 1.88 2.52 6.98
CA ILE A 110 0.85 3.48 6.63
C ILE A 110 0.09 2.89 5.43
N TRP A 111 -1.22 2.69 5.61
CA TRP A 111 -2.10 2.10 4.60
C TRP A 111 -2.72 3.19 3.73
N ALA A 112 -2.80 2.94 2.43
CA ALA A 112 -3.54 3.77 1.50
C ALA A 112 -4.21 2.91 0.42
N THR A 113 -5.28 3.43 -0.17
CA THR A 113 -5.88 2.87 -1.38
C THR A 113 -5.61 3.80 -2.55
N LEU A 114 -5.40 3.22 -3.74
CA LEU A 114 -5.28 4.00 -4.96
C LEU A 114 -6.63 4.65 -5.27
N THR A 115 -6.61 5.94 -5.63
CA THR A 115 -7.80 6.71 -6.00
C THR A 115 -7.56 7.39 -7.33
N PRO A 116 -8.61 7.85 -8.03
CA PRO A 116 -8.43 8.62 -9.27
C PRO A 116 -7.54 9.85 -9.09
N VAL A 117 -7.59 10.49 -7.92
CA VAL A 117 -6.78 11.67 -7.62
C VAL A 117 -5.32 11.26 -7.39
N SER A 118 -5.08 10.32 -6.47
CA SER A 118 -3.72 9.90 -6.10
C SER A 118 -2.98 9.14 -7.20
N ALA A 119 -3.69 8.59 -8.19
CA ALA A 119 -3.07 7.92 -9.34
C ALA A 119 -2.16 8.86 -10.15
N THR A 120 -2.52 10.14 -10.24
CA THR A 120 -1.77 11.15 -10.99
C THR A 120 -0.60 11.75 -10.23
N TRP A 121 -0.48 11.45 -8.93
CA TRP A 121 0.55 12.02 -8.07
C TRP A 121 1.85 11.23 -8.23
N SER A 122 2.99 11.90 -8.01
CA SER A 122 4.25 11.19 -7.86
C SER A 122 4.24 10.34 -6.59
N LEU A 123 5.07 9.29 -6.56
CA LEU A 123 5.25 8.51 -5.33
C LEU A 123 5.70 9.42 -4.18
N THR A 124 6.62 10.35 -4.42
CA THR A 124 7.08 11.30 -3.39
C THR A 124 5.94 12.13 -2.81
N ASP A 125 5.06 12.67 -3.66
CA ASP A 125 3.95 13.51 -3.21
C ASP A 125 2.97 12.71 -2.34
N LEU A 126 2.65 11.48 -2.77
CA LEU A 126 1.79 10.59 -1.99
C LEU A 126 2.42 10.24 -0.63
N LEU A 127 3.69 9.81 -0.61
CA LEU A 127 4.38 9.43 0.63
C LEU A 127 4.49 10.62 1.59
N THR A 128 4.74 11.83 1.07
CA THR A 128 4.79 13.06 1.85
C THR A 128 3.44 13.35 2.48
N GLU A 129 2.36 13.27 1.71
CA GLU A 129 1.01 13.54 2.21
C GLU A 129 0.57 12.50 3.25
N LEU A 130 0.79 11.21 2.97
CA LEU A 130 0.47 10.12 3.91
C LEU A 130 1.24 10.26 5.23
N THR A 131 2.50 10.66 5.17
CA THR A 131 3.31 10.95 6.37
C THR A 131 2.74 12.12 7.15
N ARG A 132 2.36 13.21 6.45
CA ARG A 132 1.76 14.41 7.05
C ARG A 132 0.46 14.07 7.78
N GLU A 133 -0.43 13.31 7.15
CA GLU A 133 -1.69 12.87 7.75
C GLU A 133 -1.45 11.94 8.95
N HIS A 134 -0.55 10.97 8.81
CA HIS A 134 -0.22 10.04 9.89
C HIS A 134 0.34 10.74 11.13
N GLN A 135 1.23 11.73 10.94
CA GLN A 135 1.78 12.53 12.03
C GLN A 135 0.72 13.42 12.70
N ALA A 136 -0.25 13.94 11.93
CA ALA A 136 -1.35 14.74 12.46
C ALA A 136 -2.29 13.91 13.36
N MET A 137 -2.52 12.64 13.01
CA MET A 137 -3.31 11.71 13.82
C MET A 137 -2.52 11.15 15.02
N GLY A 138 -1.19 11.08 14.92
CA GLY A 138 -0.30 10.59 15.98
C GLY A 138 -0.02 11.60 17.10
N LYS A 139 -0.41 12.87 16.96
CA LYS A 139 -0.38 13.83 18.06
C LYS A 139 -1.60 13.60 18.96
N PRO A 140 -1.45 13.21 20.24
CA PRO A 140 -2.54 13.38 21.19
C PRO A 140 -2.91 14.87 21.19
N ALA A 141 -4.19 15.18 21.06
CA ALA A 141 -4.69 16.52 21.26
C ALA A 141 -4.16 17.00 22.61
N SER A 142 -3.25 17.97 22.59
CA SER A 142 -2.72 18.58 23.81
C SER A 142 -3.91 19.17 24.56
N SER A 143 -4.26 18.55 25.70
CA SER A 143 -5.14 19.12 26.72
C SER A 143 -4.29 19.81 27.77
#